data_AF-A0A4Q0PJ37-F1
#
_entry.id   AF-A0A4Q0PJ37-F1
#
_cell.length_a   1.000
_cell.length_b   1.000
_cell.length_c   1.000
_cell.angle_alpha   90.00
_cell.angle_beta   90.00
_cell.angle_gamma   90.00
#
_symmetry.space_group_name_H-M   'P 1'
#
loop_
_entity.id
_entity.type
_entity.pdbx_description
1 polymer ?
#
loop_
_entity_poly.entity_id
_entity_poly.type
_entity_poly.pdbx_seq_one_letter_code
_entity_poly.pdbx_strand_id
1 'polypeptide(L)'
;MEDNQDLNGIEVGELRASDNGLSKDCTYPQMIALLKEIARKNGANLIKLVKNKEPDLWSTCARISAVAYRVNNPQKYQLEISWSENRKLSWDDFKGEVSEKSSFDTESYCSIIYQTSLFSVFTKAKLVVTNTFDCTKSWVRADKKTDSILNHEQRHFDLCEVYTRKLKAELTKQNIHASSGKAIDEVFLEFEKQYNEAQRKYDEETHHGTEVIAQSGWDSYIDLQLGL
;
A
#
# COMPACT_ATOMS: atom_id res chain seq x y z
N MET A 1 2.56 13.29 -5.17
CA MET A 1 2.52 13.83 -3.80
C MET A 1 3.80 14.61 -3.57
N GLU A 2 3.70 15.88 -3.22
CA GLU A 2 4.85 16.64 -2.71
C GLU A 2 4.96 16.33 -1.21
N ASP A 3 6.01 15.60 -0.81
CA ASP A 3 6.29 15.30 0.59
C ASP A 3 7.04 16.47 1.24
N ASN A 4 6.27 17.44 1.75
CA ASN A 4 6.77 18.64 2.40
C ASN A 4 7.04 18.45 3.90
N GLN A 5 7.08 17.20 4.40
CA GLN A 5 7.36 16.95 5.82
C GLN A 5 8.80 17.31 6.18
N ASP A 6 8.97 18.09 7.24
CA ASP A 6 10.25 18.30 7.89
C ASP A 6 10.59 17.09 8.77
N LEU A 7 11.73 16.47 8.46
CA LEU A 7 12.21 15.30 9.17
C LEU A 7 13.13 15.74 10.32
N ASN A 8 12.80 15.30 11.53
CA ASN A 8 13.67 15.48 12.68
C ASN A 8 14.45 14.17 12.91
N GLY A 9 15.64 14.09 12.30
CA GLY A 9 16.50 12.92 12.33
C GLY A 9 17.91 13.21 11.86
N ILE A 10 18.76 12.19 11.91
CA ILE A 10 20.13 12.25 11.42
C ILE A 10 20.11 11.83 9.95
N GLU A 11 20.56 12.71 9.06
CA GLU A 11 20.81 12.35 7.68
C GLU A 11 21.96 11.34 7.62
N VAL A 12 21.69 10.18 7.00
CA VAL A 12 22.66 9.09 6.82
C VAL A 12 23.34 9.20 5.45
N GLY A 13 22.63 9.70 4.44
CA GLY A 13 23.21 10.03 3.14
C GLY A 13 22.21 9.97 1.98
N GLU A 14 22.67 10.42 0.81
CA GLU A 14 21.89 10.39 -0.43
C GLU A 14 21.92 9.00 -1.09
N LEU A 15 20.79 8.61 -1.66
CA LEU A 15 20.59 7.35 -2.38
C LEU A 15 20.05 7.62 -3.79
N ARG A 16 20.51 6.83 -4.75
CA ARG A 16 20.04 6.90 -6.13
C ARG A 16 19.84 5.52 -6.71
N ALA A 17 18.67 5.30 -7.31
CA ALA A 17 18.37 4.11 -8.08
C ALA A 17 18.20 4.52 -9.56
N SER A 18 19.00 3.93 -10.43
CA SER A 18 18.99 4.14 -11.89
C SER A 18 19.58 2.93 -12.63
N ASP A 19 19.47 2.90 -13.96
CA ASP A 19 19.90 1.82 -14.87
C ASP A 19 21.35 1.31 -14.68
N ASN A 20 22.24 2.08 -14.04
CA ASN A 20 23.67 1.76 -13.94
C ASN A 20 24.02 0.77 -12.80
N GLY A 21 23.37 -0.41 -12.79
CA GLY A 21 24.11 -1.63 -12.44
C GLY A 21 23.77 -2.40 -11.16
N LEU A 22 22.51 -2.51 -10.72
CA LEU A 22 22.15 -3.48 -9.66
C LEU A 22 20.79 -4.21 -9.82
N SER A 23 19.97 -3.90 -10.82
CA SER A 23 18.66 -4.56 -10.98
C SER A 23 18.31 -4.81 -12.44
N LYS A 24 17.87 -6.05 -12.76
CA LYS A 24 17.25 -6.38 -14.05
C LYS A 24 15.82 -5.83 -14.15
N ASP A 25 15.24 -5.38 -13.03
CA ASP A 25 13.87 -4.89 -12.96
C ASP A 25 13.75 -3.44 -12.43
N CYS A 26 13.05 -2.59 -13.17
CA CYS A 26 12.99 -1.14 -12.90
C CYS A 26 11.60 -0.59 -12.55
N THR A 27 10.67 -1.42 -12.05
CA THR A 27 9.39 -0.88 -11.56
C THR A 27 9.61 0.01 -10.35
N TYR A 28 8.73 1.00 -10.16
CA TYR A 28 8.80 1.89 -9.01
C TYR A 28 8.88 1.13 -7.66
N PRO A 29 8.03 0.11 -7.35
CA PRO A 29 8.11 -0.68 -6.13
C PRO A 29 9.46 -1.37 -5.91
N GLN A 30 10.08 -1.91 -6.96
CA GLN A 30 11.39 -2.57 -6.87
C GLN A 30 12.50 -1.57 -6.58
N MET A 31 12.47 -0.41 -7.25
CA MET A 31 13.44 0.65 -7.01
C MET A 31 13.31 1.21 -5.60
N ILE A 32 12.09 1.39 -5.10
CA ILE A 32 11.83 1.77 -3.70
C ILE A 32 12.32 0.67 -2.74
N ALA A 33 12.09 -0.61 -3.03
CA ALA A 33 12.57 -1.72 -2.20
C ALA A 33 14.11 -1.75 -2.12
N LEU A 34 14.80 -1.55 -3.25
CA LEU A 34 16.26 -1.44 -3.30
C LEU A 34 16.78 -0.27 -2.46
N LEU A 35 16.19 0.93 -2.62
CA LEU A 35 16.54 2.10 -1.83
C LEU A 35 16.35 1.85 -0.33
N LYS A 36 15.22 1.22 0.06
CA LYS A 36 14.96 0.83 1.46
C LYS A 36 15.98 -0.17 1.97
N GLU A 37 16.39 -1.16 1.18
CA GLU A 37 17.42 -2.14 1.57
C GLU A 37 18.78 -1.47 1.80
N ILE A 38 19.21 -0.62 0.86
CA ILE A 38 20.46 0.13 0.97
C ILE A 38 20.42 1.05 2.19
N ALA A 39 19.33 1.78 2.40
CA ALA A 39 19.14 2.62 3.58
C ALA A 39 19.33 1.83 4.89
N ARG A 40 18.65 0.67 5.02
CA ARG A 40 18.76 -0.19 6.20
C ARG A 40 20.17 -0.71 6.43
N LYS A 41 20.87 -1.15 5.37
CA LYS A 41 22.28 -1.60 5.46
C LYS A 41 23.20 -0.50 5.97
N ASN A 42 22.88 0.77 5.68
CA ASN A 42 23.63 1.93 6.16
C ASN A 42 23.11 2.47 7.50
N GLY A 43 22.20 1.76 8.17
CA GLY A 43 21.68 2.13 9.49
C GLY A 43 20.66 3.28 9.47
N ALA A 44 20.04 3.55 8.32
CA ALA A 44 18.84 4.39 8.23
C ALA A 44 17.58 3.55 8.40
N ASN A 45 16.50 4.19 8.86
CA ASN A 45 15.18 3.58 9.02
C ASN A 45 14.06 4.36 8.31
N LEU A 46 14.41 5.41 7.56
CA LEU A 46 13.51 6.18 6.73
C LEU A 46 14.22 6.64 5.45
N ILE A 47 13.48 6.72 4.34
CA ILE A 47 13.92 7.39 3.12
C ILE A 47 12.91 8.48 2.76
N LYS A 48 13.39 9.68 2.41
CA LYS A 48 12.59 10.76 1.83
C LYS A 48 12.86 10.81 0.35
N LEU A 49 11.81 10.70 -0.47
CA LEU A 49 11.96 10.82 -1.92
C LEU A 49 12.16 12.30 -2.27
N VAL A 50 13.25 12.58 -2.99
CA VAL A 50 13.58 13.95 -3.45
C VAL A 50 13.18 14.15 -4.89
N LYS A 51 13.39 13.13 -5.73
CA LYS A 51 13.07 13.20 -7.16
C LYS A 51 12.62 11.84 -7.65
N ASN A 52 11.49 11.83 -8.33
CA ASN A 52 11.03 10.69 -9.12
C ASN A 52 10.91 11.14 -10.58
N LYS A 53 11.73 10.57 -11.46
CA LYS A 53 11.58 10.75 -12.90
C LYS A 53 11.16 9.42 -13.52
N GLU A 54 9.96 9.38 -14.06
CA GLU A 54 9.44 8.23 -14.80
C GLU A 54 10.33 7.87 -15.99
N PRO A 55 10.25 6.61 -16.49
CA PRO A 55 10.89 6.23 -17.74
C PRO A 55 10.58 7.22 -18.86
N ASP A 56 11.58 7.52 -19.68
CA ASP A 56 11.46 8.40 -20.84
C ASP A 56 12.10 7.77 -22.08
N LEU A 57 12.06 8.47 -23.21
CA LEU A 57 12.65 8.00 -24.47
C LEU A 57 14.16 7.66 -24.36
N TRP A 58 14.83 8.09 -23.29
CA TRP A 58 16.26 7.92 -23.07
C TRP A 58 16.61 6.89 -22.00
N SER A 59 15.64 6.41 -21.21
CA SER A 59 15.81 5.32 -20.25
C SER A 59 14.49 4.62 -19.95
N THR A 60 14.53 3.29 -20.00
CA THR A 60 13.41 2.41 -19.66
C THR A 60 13.17 2.30 -18.16
N CYS A 61 14.02 2.91 -17.33
CA CYS A 61 13.99 2.82 -15.88
C CYS A 61 13.63 4.15 -15.21
N ALA A 62 12.79 4.06 -14.16
CA ALA A 62 12.57 5.21 -13.29
C ALA A 62 13.87 5.62 -12.61
N ARG A 63 14.16 6.92 -12.58
CA ARG A 63 15.31 7.49 -11.87
C ARG A 63 14.81 8.11 -10.58
N ILE A 64 15.09 7.42 -9.47
CA ILE A 64 14.63 7.82 -8.14
C ILE A 64 15.83 8.28 -7.32
N SER A 65 15.72 9.46 -6.73
CA SER A 65 16.68 9.99 -5.75
C SER A 65 15.98 10.14 -4.41
N ALA A 66 16.65 9.71 -3.35
CA ALA A 66 16.14 9.76 -2.00
C ALA A 66 17.25 10.17 -1.02
N VAL A 67 16.88 10.68 0.14
CA VAL A 67 17.80 10.90 1.26
C VAL A 67 17.41 9.93 2.36
N ALA A 68 18.40 9.19 2.88
CA ALA A 68 18.23 8.23 3.96
C ALA A 68 18.42 8.93 5.32
N TYR A 69 17.52 8.64 6.26
CA TYR A 69 17.54 9.20 7.60
C TYR A 69 17.48 8.11 8.66
N ARG A 70 18.11 8.38 9.80
CA ARG A 70 17.87 7.70 11.06
C ARG A 70 17.00 8.59 11.95
N VAL A 71 15.79 8.15 12.22
CA VAL A 71 14.82 8.83 13.10
C VAL A 71 14.45 7.94 14.28
N ASN A 72 14.04 8.53 15.40
CA ASN A 72 13.65 7.75 16.59
C ASN A 72 12.29 7.04 16.40
N ASN A 73 11.33 7.73 15.77
CA ASN A 73 10.00 7.20 15.49
C ASN A 73 9.69 7.33 13.98
N PRO A 74 10.05 6.33 13.16
CA PRO A 74 9.78 6.38 11.72
C PRO A 74 8.29 6.33 11.39
N GLN A 75 7.46 5.72 12.25
CA GLN A 75 6.02 5.62 12.04
C GLN A 75 5.36 6.99 11.94
N LYS A 76 5.83 7.98 12.71
CA LYS A 76 5.37 9.38 12.64
C LYS A 76 5.35 9.93 11.21
N TYR A 77 6.32 9.55 10.39
CA TYR A 77 6.52 10.07 9.04
C TYR A 77 5.93 9.19 7.93
N GLN A 78 5.32 8.05 8.27
CA GLN A 78 4.69 7.17 7.28
C GLN A 78 3.46 7.84 6.66
N LEU A 79 3.47 7.98 5.33
CA LEU A 79 2.33 8.49 4.58
C LEU A 79 1.40 7.36 4.13
N GLU A 80 1.97 6.21 3.82
CA GLU A 80 1.27 5.02 3.37
C GLU A 80 1.90 3.78 3.98
N ILE A 81 1.07 2.75 4.21
CA ILE A 81 1.49 1.45 4.73
C ILE A 81 1.11 0.40 3.69
N SER A 82 2.07 -0.43 3.28
CA SER A 82 1.77 -1.65 2.51
C SER A 82 1.43 -2.78 3.47
N TRP A 83 0.47 -3.63 3.11
CA TRP A 83 0.05 -4.71 3.99
C TRP A 83 1.20 -5.66 4.27
N SER A 84 1.33 -6.06 5.54
CA SER A 84 2.17 -7.18 5.94
C SER A 84 1.64 -7.77 7.24
N GLU A 85 1.76 -9.07 7.38
CA GLU A 85 1.36 -9.80 8.59
C GLU A 85 1.98 -9.21 9.87
N ASN A 86 3.24 -8.76 9.78
CA ASN A 86 4.02 -8.25 10.90
C ASN A 86 3.84 -6.75 11.18
N ARG A 87 3.05 -6.02 10.40
CA ARG A 87 2.79 -4.58 10.61
C ARG A 87 1.29 -4.34 10.69
N LYS A 88 0.75 -4.49 11.90
CA LYS A 88 -0.64 -4.15 12.23
C LYS A 88 -0.79 -2.65 12.42
N LEU A 89 -1.96 -2.11 12.07
CA LEU A 89 -2.35 -0.72 12.27
C LEU A 89 -2.39 -0.37 13.75
N SER A 90 -2.16 0.90 14.03
CA SER A 90 -2.32 1.51 15.35
C SER A 90 -2.91 2.89 15.18
N TRP A 91 -3.40 3.50 16.25
CA TRP A 91 -4.01 4.83 16.16
C TRP A 91 -3.07 5.95 15.71
N ASP A 92 -1.74 5.74 15.76
CA ASP A 92 -0.75 6.67 15.22
C ASP A 92 -0.69 6.67 13.69
N ASP A 93 -1.35 5.71 13.03
CA ASP A 93 -1.43 5.59 11.57
C ASP A 93 -2.60 6.40 10.98
N PHE A 94 -3.55 6.83 11.80
CA PHE A 94 -4.74 7.60 11.39
C PHE A 94 -4.46 9.09 11.53
N LYS A 95 -3.79 9.66 10.52
CA LYS A 95 -3.25 11.03 10.54
C LYS A 95 -4.09 12.02 9.75
N GLY A 96 -5.12 11.53 9.06
CA GLY A 96 -6.05 12.37 8.32
C GLY A 96 -6.85 13.29 9.23
N GLU A 97 -7.26 14.42 8.67
CA GLU A 97 -8.15 15.34 9.37
C GLU A 97 -9.53 14.71 9.51
N VAL A 98 -10.10 14.79 10.72
CA VAL A 98 -11.47 14.34 10.97
C VAL A 98 -12.41 15.17 10.12
N SER A 99 -13.18 14.51 9.27
CA SER A 99 -14.23 15.18 8.49
C SER A 99 -15.34 15.65 9.44
N GLU A 100 -15.43 16.97 9.66
CA GLU A 100 -16.47 17.57 10.53
C GLU A 100 -17.90 17.25 10.07
N LYS A 101 -18.08 16.94 8.78
CA LYS A 101 -19.38 16.63 8.17
C LYS A 101 -19.71 15.14 8.17
N SER A 102 -18.74 14.28 8.49
CA SER A 102 -18.95 12.83 8.48
C SER A 102 -19.76 12.38 9.68
N SER A 103 -20.77 11.54 9.46
CA SER A 103 -21.48 10.83 10.51
C SER A 103 -20.70 9.63 11.08
N PHE A 104 -19.57 9.28 10.47
CA PHE A 104 -18.76 8.14 10.89
C PHE A 104 -17.84 8.49 12.07
N ASP A 105 -17.47 7.46 12.83
CA ASP A 105 -16.55 7.56 13.96
C ASP A 105 -15.07 7.45 13.53
N THR A 106 -14.82 6.78 12.40
CA THR A 106 -13.51 6.50 11.81
C THR A 106 -13.69 6.22 10.31
N GLU A 107 -12.60 6.34 9.55
CA GLU A 107 -12.56 5.96 8.14
C GLU A 107 -11.15 5.48 7.77
N SER A 108 -11.09 4.34 7.08
CA SER A 108 -9.86 3.75 6.55
C SER A 108 -9.78 3.86 5.03
N TYR A 109 -8.75 4.51 4.52
CA TYR A 109 -8.49 4.60 3.09
C TYR A 109 -7.51 3.51 2.63
N CYS A 110 -8.07 2.39 2.17
CA CYS A 110 -7.32 1.29 1.58
C CYS A 110 -7.47 1.27 0.05
N SER A 111 -6.40 0.93 -0.69
CA SER A 111 -6.43 0.87 -2.15
C SER A 111 -5.60 -0.28 -2.70
N ILE A 112 -6.05 -0.88 -3.80
CA ILE A 112 -5.30 -1.87 -4.57
C ILE A 112 -4.65 -1.15 -5.74
N ILE A 113 -3.37 -1.42 -5.98
CA ILE A 113 -2.56 -0.81 -7.04
C ILE A 113 -1.92 -1.93 -7.84
N TYR A 114 -1.95 -1.83 -9.17
CA TYR A 114 -1.15 -2.68 -10.05
C TYR A 114 -0.22 -1.84 -10.93
N GLN A 115 0.90 -2.45 -11.31
CA GLN A 115 1.86 -1.88 -12.23
C GLN A 115 2.41 -2.95 -13.16
N THR A 116 2.68 -2.58 -14.40
CA THR A 116 3.31 -3.43 -15.40
C THR A 116 4.68 -2.86 -15.77
N SER A 117 5.72 -3.70 -15.85
CA SER A 117 6.94 -3.33 -16.56
C SER A 117 6.91 -3.88 -17.97
N LEU A 118 6.97 -2.99 -18.95
CA LEU A 118 7.11 -3.35 -20.35
C LEU A 118 8.60 -3.41 -20.69
N PHE A 119 9.23 -4.59 -20.56
CA PHE A 119 10.63 -4.76 -20.97
C PHE A 119 10.78 -4.88 -22.50
N SER A 120 9.79 -5.49 -23.16
CA SER A 120 9.75 -5.67 -24.62
C SER A 120 8.39 -6.26 -25.03
N VAL A 121 7.93 -5.97 -26.25
CA VAL A 121 6.71 -6.56 -26.86
C VAL A 121 6.80 -8.09 -26.97
N PHE A 122 8.03 -8.64 -26.91
CA PHE A 122 8.33 -10.07 -27.05
C PHE A 122 8.54 -10.80 -25.72
N THR A 123 8.49 -10.11 -24.58
CA THR A 123 8.69 -10.70 -23.24
C THR A 123 7.42 -10.63 -22.42
N LYS A 124 7.18 -11.64 -21.56
CA LYS A 124 6.08 -11.60 -20.58
C LYS A 124 6.21 -10.34 -19.72
N ALA A 125 5.12 -9.59 -19.60
CA ALA A 125 5.09 -8.40 -18.75
C ALA A 125 5.25 -8.84 -17.28
N LYS A 126 6.09 -8.14 -16.52
CA LYS A 126 6.12 -8.33 -15.06
C LYS A 126 5.00 -7.50 -14.46
N LEU A 127 4.03 -8.19 -13.87
CA LEU A 127 2.92 -7.58 -13.17
C LEU A 127 3.23 -7.55 -11.67
N VAL A 128 3.10 -6.38 -11.06
CA VAL A 128 3.15 -6.19 -9.61
C VAL A 128 1.78 -5.72 -9.17
N VAL A 129 1.18 -6.41 -8.20
CA VAL A 129 -0.09 -6.02 -7.57
C VAL A 129 0.18 -5.89 -6.08
N THR A 130 -0.19 -4.76 -5.50
CA THR A 130 0.05 -4.38 -4.10
C THR A 130 -1.18 -3.65 -3.56
N ASN A 131 -1.21 -3.41 -2.26
CA ASN A 131 -2.16 -2.49 -1.63
C ASN A 131 -1.44 -1.45 -0.77
N THR A 132 -2.22 -0.44 -0.39
CA THR A 132 -1.81 0.64 0.48
C THR A 132 -2.94 1.03 1.43
N PHE A 133 -2.57 1.32 2.67
CA PHE A 133 -3.37 2.10 3.62
C PHE A 133 -2.81 3.53 3.64
N ASP A 134 -3.63 4.52 3.28
CA ASP A 134 -3.25 5.94 3.25
C ASP A 134 -3.44 6.57 4.63
N CYS A 135 -2.33 6.80 5.34
CA CYS A 135 -2.35 7.37 6.69
C CYS A 135 -2.89 8.80 6.70
N THR A 136 -2.76 9.53 5.58
CA THR A 136 -3.13 10.96 5.49
C THR A 136 -4.60 11.17 5.17
N LYS A 137 -5.28 10.14 4.68
CA LYS A 137 -6.73 10.15 4.45
C LYS A 137 -7.52 9.35 5.47
N SER A 138 -6.85 8.47 6.21
CA SER A 138 -7.48 7.68 7.26
C SER A 138 -7.50 8.47 8.57
N TRP A 139 -8.66 8.53 9.22
CA TRP A 139 -8.89 9.37 10.39
C TRP A 139 -9.80 8.68 11.41
N VAL A 140 -9.73 9.10 12.66
CA VAL A 140 -10.58 8.61 13.74
C VAL A 140 -10.90 9.75 14.71
N ARG A 141 -12.13 9.79 15.23
CA ARG A 141 -12.51 10.74 16.29
C ARG A 141 -11.79 10.37 17.59
N ALA A 142 -11.25 11.37 18.28
CA ALA A 142 -10.39 11.13 19.45
C ALA A 142 -11.07 10.34 20.57
N ASP A 143 -12.38 10.53 20.77
CA ASP A 143 -13.23 9.86 21.75
C ASP A 143 -13.69 8.45 21.32
N LYS A 144 -13.37 8.03 20.09
CA LYS A 144 -13.79 6.74 19.52
C LYS A 144 -12.65 5.72 19.40
N LYS A 145 -11.46 6.06 19.89
CA LYS A 145 -10.29 5.15 19.87
C LYS A 145 -10.48 4.01 20.87
N THR A 146 -10.80 2.81 20.36
CA THR A 146 -10.90 1.57 21.14
C THR A 146 -10.24 0.41 20.41
N ASP A 147 -9.81 -0.64 21.11
CA ASP A 147 -9.18 -1.80 20.46
C ASP A 147 -10.14 -2.53 19.51
N SER A 148 -11.45 -2.55 19.82
CA SER A 148 -12.47 -3.15 18.97
C SER A 148 -12.62 -2.41 17.64
N ILE A 149 -12.68 -1.08 17.68
CA ILE A 149 -12.76 -0.26 16.46
C ILE A 149 -11.44 -0.36 15.69
N LEU A 150 -10.28 -0.36 16.37
CA LEU A 150 -9.00 -0.56 15.69
C LEU A 150 -8.93 -1.91 14.97
N ASN A 151 -9.46 -2.97 15.57
CA ASN A 151 -9.55 -4.27 14.90
C ASN A 151 -10.45 -4.21 13.67
N HIS A 152 -11.60 -3.54 13.76
CA HIS A 152 -12.50 -3.34 12.61
C HIS A 152 -11.78 -2.64 11.44
N GLU A 153 -11.08 -1.54 11.70
CA GLU A 153 -10.28 -0.83 10.70
C GLU A 153 -9.13 -1.68 10.15
N GLN A 154 -8.46 -2.46 11.01
CA GLN A 154 -7.43 -3.41 10.60
C GLN A 154 -8.01 -4.47 9.65
N ARG A 155 -9.22 -4.97 9.90
CA ARG A 155 -9.88 -5.94 9.03
C ARG A 155 -10.30 -5.36 7.68
N HIS A 156 -10.64 -4.08 7.59
CA HIS A 156 -10.79 -3.41 6.29
C HIS A 156 -9.50 -3.51 5.47
N PHE A 157 -8.34 -3.26 6.10
CA PHE A 157 -7.05 -3.36 5.43
C PHE A 157 -6.65 -4.80 5.08
N ASP A 158 -6.96 -5.76 5.96
CA ASP A 158 -6.74 -7.18 5.69
C ASP A 158 -7.62 -7.69 4.54
N LEU A 159 -8.87 -7.24 4.46
CA LEU A 159 -9.78 -7.55 3.34
C LEU A 159 -9.26 -6.95 2.03
N CYS A 160 -8.62 -5.77 2.07
CA CYS A 160 -7.90 -5.22 0.92
C CYS A 160 -6.78 -6.15 0.44
N GLU A 161 -6.01 -6.75 1.34
CA GLU A 161 -5.01 -7.78 0.99
C GLU A 161 -5.64 -9.04 0.41
N VAL A 162 -6.76 -9.53 0.95
CA VAL A 162 -7.46 -10.69 0.38
C VAL A 162 -7.79 -10.44 -1.09
N TYR A 163 -8.34 -9.27 -1.43
CA TYR A 163 -8.68 -8.92 -2.81
C TYR A 163 -7.44 -8.64 -3.67
N THR A 164 -6.37 -8.09 -3.09
CA THR A 164 -5.06 -7.93 -3.74
C THR A 164 -4.51 -9.30 -4.19
N ARG A 165 -4.56 -10.32 -3.32
CA ARG A 165 -4.11 -11.68 -3.63
C ARG A 165 -4.98 -12.33 -4.70
N LYS A 166 -6.31 -12.17 -4.62
CA LYS A 166 -7.24 -12.71 -5.63
C LYS A 166 -7.00 -12.09 -7.01
N LEU A 167 -6.87 -10.77 -7.09
CA LEU A 167 -6.55 -10.06 -8.34
C LEU A 167 -5.22 -10.53 -8.92
N LYS A 168 -4.17 -10.62 -8.09
CA LYS A 168 -2.85 -11.10 -8.51
C LYS A 168 -2.92 -12.52 -9.07
N ALA A 169 -3.65 -13.41 -8.41
CA ALA A 169 -3.84 -14.78 -8.88
C ALA A 169 -4.57 -14.83 -10.23
N GLU A 170 -5.60 -14.01 -10.41
CA GLU A 170 -6.37 -13.95 -11.65
C GLU A 170 -5.54 -13.41 -12.81
N LEU A 171 -4.88 -12.26 -12.63
CA LEU A 171 -4.05 -11.68 -13.67
C LEU A 171 -2.85 -12.58 -14.03
N THR A 172 -2.34 -13.40 -13.11
CA THR A 172 -1.27 -14.36 -13.40
C THR A 172 -1.75 -15.49 -14.33
N LYS A 173 -3.03 -15.90 -14.25
CA LYS A 173 -3.59 -16.97 -15.10
C LYS A 173 -3.79 -16.53 -16.55
N GLN A 174 -4.05 -15.25 -16.80
CA GLN A 174 -4.48 -14.75 -18.11
C GLN A 174 -3.36 -14.61 -19.16
N ASN A 175 -2.13 -15.11 -18.90
CA ASN A 175 -0.96 -15.02 -19.81
C ASN A 175 -0.79 -13.60 -20.41
N ILE A 176 -0.81 -12.61 -19.53
CA ILE A 176 -0.85 -11.18 -19.88
C ILE A 176 0.43 -10.77 -20.63
N HIS A 177 0.24 -10.13 -21.79
CA HIS A 177 1.31 -9.60 -22.64
C HIS A 177 1.40 -8.07 -22.54
N ALA A 178 2.46 -7.49 -23.10
CA ALA A 178 2.68 -6.04 -23.14
C ALA A 178 1.50 -5.25 -23.75
N SER A 179 0.76 -5.84 -24.68
CA SER A 179 -0.42 -5.25 -25.33
C SER A 179 -1.73 -5.44 -24.54
N SER A 180 -1.69 -6.17 -23.43
CA SER A 180 -2.90 -6.52 -22.66
C SER A 180 -3.37 -5.42 -21.70
N GLY A 181 -2.83 -4.20 -21.78
CA GLY A 181 -3.17 -3.08 -20.87
C GLY A 181 -4.67 -2.94 -20.63
N LYS A 182 -5.46 -2.79 -21.70
CA LYS A 182 -6.92 -2.69 -21.60
C LYS A 182 -7.59 -3.89 -20.91
N ALA A 183 -7.11 -5.11 -21.17
CA ALA A 183 -7.66 -6.31 -20.54
C ALA A 183 -7.30 -6.38 -19.05
N ILE A 184 -6.10 -5.92 -18.66
CA ILE A 184 -5.72 -5.79 -17.25
C ILE A 184 -6.63 -4.78 -16.56
N ASP A 185 -6.87 -3.63 -17.19
CA ASP A 185 -7.72 -2.57 -16.63
C ASP A 185 -9.16 -3.05 -16.43
N GLU A 186 -9.72 -3.79 -17.39
CA GLU A 186 -11.07 -4.39 -17.28
C GLU A 186 -11.16 -5.38 -16.10
N VAL A 187 -10.17 -6.26 -15.95
CA VAL A 187 -10.10 -7.20 -14.81
C VAL A 187 -9.93 -6.45 -13.50
N PHE A 188 -9.09 -5.42 -13.46
CA PHE A 188 -8.88 -4.59 -12.28
C PHE A 188 -10.18 -3.91 -11.83
N LEU A 189 -10.91 -3.26 -12.75
CA LEU A 189 -12.17 -2.58 -12.43
C LEU A 189 -13.24 -3.53 -11.90
N GLU A 190 -13.33 -4.75 -12.45
CA GLU A 190 -14.24 -5.77 -11.93
C GLU A 190 -13.85 -6.22 -10.51
N PHE A 191 -12.55 -6.40 -10.25
CA PHE A 191 -12.07 -6.72 -8.90
C PHE A 191 -12.25 -5.58 -7.90
N GLU A 192 -12.07 -4.33 -8.33
CA GLU A 192 -12.32 -3.14 -7.51
C GLU A 192 -13.79 -3.07 -7.11
N LYS A 193 -14.70 -3.36 -8.04
CA LYS A 193 -16.13 -3.46 -7.74
C LYS A 193 -16.42 -4.54 -6.70
N GLN A 194 -15.91 -5.77 -6.88
CA GLN A 194 -16.12 -6.86 -5.93
C GLN A 194 -15.50 -6.57 -4.55
N TYR A 195 -14.35 -5.89 -4.53
CA TYR A 195 -13.71 -5.43 -3.30
C TYR A 195 -14.59 -4.42 -2.57
N ASN A 196 -15.08 -3.39 -3.27
CA ASN A 196 -15.97 -2.38 -2.68
C ASN A 196 -17.29 -2.99 -2.17
N GLU A 197 -17.84 -3.96 -2.90
CA GLU A 197 -19.01 -4.72 -2.43
C GLU A 197 -18.72 -5.49 -1.14
N ALA A 198 -17.53 -6.10 -1.02
CA ALA A 198 -17.14 -6.82 0.18
C ALA A 198 -16.88 -5.89 1.38
N GLN A 199 -16.27 -4.72 1.15
CA GLN A 199 -16.08 -3.68 2.18
C GLN A 199 -17.45 -3.22 2.72
N ARG A 200 -18.38 -2.88 1.83
CA ARG A 200 -19.75 -2.50 2.22
C ARG A 200 -20.47 -3.62 2.98
N LYS A 201 -20.36 -4.86 2.51
CA LYS A 201 -20.98 -6.01 3.18
C LYS A 201 -20.40 -6.23 4.58
N TYR A 202 -19.08 -6.08 4.71
CA TYR A 202 -18.40 -6.19 6.00
C TYR A 202 -18.89 -5.13 7.00
N ASP A 203 -18.98 -3.87 6.57
CA ASP A 203 -19.59 -2.78 7.34
C ASP A 203 -21.04 -3.08 7.76
N GLU A 204 -21.87 -3.47 6.79
CA GLU A 204 -23.30 -3.75 7.00
C GLU A 204 -23.52 -4.90 7.98
N GLU A 205 -22.82 -6.02 7.82
CA GLU A 205 -23.00 -7.21 8.65
C GLU A 205 -22.45 -7.02 10.07
N THR A 206 -21.33 -6.33 10.20
CA THR A 206 -20.72 -6.05 11.51
C THR A 206 -21.30 -4.82 12.21
N HIS A 207 -22.25 -4.13 11.58
CA HIS A 207 -22.74 -2.82 12.04
C HIS A 207 -21.57 -1.88 12.38
N HIS A 208 -20.64 -1.72 11.44
CA HIS A 208 -19.41 -0.94 11.59
C HIS A 208 -18.58 -1.38 12.83
N GLY A 209 -18.43 -2.69 12.99
CA GLY A 209 -17.63 -3.31 14.05
C GLY A 209 -18.30 -3.42 15.43
N THR A 210 -19.59 -3.07 15.55
CA THR A 210 -20.32 -3.13 16.83
C THR A 210 -21.01 -4.48 17.09
N GLU A 211 -21.30 -5.26 16.04
CA GLU A 211 -21.87 -6.61 16.15
C GLU A 211 -20.76 -7.65 16.32
N VAL A 212 -20.50 -8.04 17.57
CA VAL A 212 -19.35 -8.85 17.99
C VAL A 212 -19.31 -10.22 17.32
N ILE A 213 -20.45 -10.89 17.16
CA ILE A 213 -20.49 -12.23 16.56
C ILE A 213 -20.16 -12.16 15.08
N ALA A 214 -20.72 -11.18 14.36
CA ALA A 214 -20.44 -10.98 12.95
C ALA A 214 -18.97 -10.58 12.74
N GLN A 215 -18.43 -9.69 13.59
CA GLN A 215 -17.03 -9.29 13.56
C GLN A 215 -16.10 -10.49 13.71
N SER A 216 -16.33 -11.36 14.69
CA SER A 216 -15.52 -12.56 14.90
C SER A 216 -15.63 -13.57 13.74
N GLY A 217 -16.79 -13.68 13.12
CA GLY A 217 -16.98 -14.48 11.91
C GLY A 217 -16.15 -13.96 10.73
N TRP A 218 -16.13 -12.64 10.54
CA TRP A 218 -15.31 -11.98 9.53
C TRP A 218 -13.81 -12.08 9.83
N ASP A 219 -13.39 -11.93 11.09
CA ASP A 219 -12.01 -12.14 11.51
C ASP A 219 -11.53 -13.53 11.07
N SER A 220 -12.29 -14.58 11.43
CA SER A 220 -11.98 -15.97 11.09
C SER A 220 -11.95 -16.22 9.58
N TYR A 221 -12.88 -15.62 8.83
CA TYR A 221 -12.91 -15.71 7.37
C TYR A 221 -11.66 -15.08 6.74
N ILE A 222 -11.32 -13.86 7.17
CA ILE A 222 -10.18 -13.11 6.65
C ILE A 222 -8.87 -13.84 6.99
N ASP A 223 -8.71 -14.30 8.23
CA ASP A 223 -7.53 -15.05 8.66
C ASP A 223 -7.35 -16.32 7.81
N LEU A 224 -8.43 -17.06 7.54
CA LEU A 224 -8.41 -18.22 6.64
C LEU A 224 -7.98 -17.85 5.21
N GLN A 225 -8.47 -16.73 4.66
CA GLN A 225 -8.07 -16.27 3.32
C GLN A 225 -6.60 -15.82 3.27
N LEU A 226 -6.07 -15.31 4.37
CA LEU A 226 -4.71 -14.81 4.48
C LEU A 226 -3.70 -15.87 4.94
N GLY A 227 -4.17 -16.99 5.47
CA GLY A 227 -3.34 -18.06 6.03
C GLY A 227 -2.65 -17.65 7.32
N LEU A 228 -3.35 -16.88 8.16
CA LEU A 228 -2.91 -16.40 9.47
C LEU A 228 -3.31 -17.37 10.59
#